data_AF-A0A4D6X5M5-F1
#
_entry.id   AF-A0A4D6X5M5-F1
#
_cell.length_a   1.000
_cell.length_b   1.000
_cell.length_c   1.000
_cell.angle_alpha   90.00
_cell.angle_beta   90.00
_cell.angle_gamma   90.00
#
_symmetry.space_group_name_H-M   'P 1'
#
loop_
_entity.id
_entity.type
_entity.pdbx_description
1 polymer ?
#
loop_
_entity_poly.entity_id
_entity_poly.type
_entity_poly.pdbx_seq_one_letter_code
_entity_poly.pdbx_strand_id
1 'polypeptide(L)'
;MSAGKFDRPDSDDDDAVMVSLWGKAAFINSLWALRSPSPHTIHDTRELIHGVWETTLTRFGEVELTRGQNVLQVSLYRRDETVIRVSQRSGIDAKQIIKVDGINPLTGQLCILMSAEKSWITYDKSSAGALSVEWKDQAAYILWNPFPLEPPERYQTYFEGLKKITVGSVDSEANPSLEKLYIVERFSGGQLVFMISERPLASATVALCSQENSDDQPLANNALVALFRSSKFPEAAAGREPAEARWLYQLVAPRGSMKVVGGEKDAGGWLTEYGKDSKRRAGVSPRTANQNIQTLSPHARIVQAGDEPQRLEFVATPLSSANWTLTGAKRGKLESDSDGYFYVPPISLSPAAVFDESVESLIPAAYRSSFSGLPVVTDVVQVANATQTAMSTFVTTVIPPTHFFRFGIHPDGLELKLWWVTRTGERQVPAERVKWHVLSGNGMVSAQGLFVPATQAPSSVTIVMAEDLSDDSVWLYGIVIVPLPLIAVDDVMRLLE
;
A
#
# COMPACT_ATOMS: atom_id res chain seq x y z
N MET A 1 -58.77 16.33 -27.95
CA MET A 1 -57.32 16.12 -28.17
C MET A 1 -56.77 15.44 -26.92
N SER A 2 -56.17 14.28 -27.13
CA SER A 2 -55.75 13.30 -26.12
C SER A 2 -54.64 13.85 -25.23
N ALA A 3 -54.81 13.78 -23.92
CA ALA A 3 -53.70 13.85 -22.97
C ALA A 3 -52.81 12.62 -23.21
N GLY A 4 -51.55 12.84 -23.57
CA GLY A 4 -50.57 11.78 -23.72
C GLY A 4 -50.30 11.13 -22.37
N LYS A 5 -50.56 9.82 -22.27
CA LYS A 5 -49.97 8.97 -21.24
C LYS A 5 -48.45 9.09 -21.35
N PHE A 6 -47.82 9.61 -20.31
CA PHE A 6 -46.42 9.33 -20.07
C PHE A 6 -46.35 7.89 -19.53
N ASP A 7 -45.76 7.00 -20.32
CA ASP A 7 -45.41 5.67 -19.85
C ASP A 7 -44.42 5.80 -18.69
N ARG A 8 -44.76 5.19 -17.54
CA ARG A 8 -43.83 4.99 -16.42
C ARG A 8 -42.65 4.15 -16.96
N PRO A 9 -41.39 4.53 -16.68
CA PRO A 9 -40.28 3.60 -16.90
C PRO A 9 -40.45 2.40 -15.96
N ASP A 10 -40.00 1.24 -16.43
CA ASP A 10 -40.20 -0.09 -15.84
C ASP A 10 -39.96 -0.16 -14.33
N SER A 11 -40.85 -0.87 -13.63
CA SER A 11 -40.91 -1.08 -12.18
C SER A 11 -39.77 -1.92 -11.58
N ASP A 12 -38.79 -2.34 -12.37
CA ASP A 12 -37.76 -3.29 -11.91
C ASP A 12 -36.71 -2.66 -11.00
N ASP A 13 -36.36 -1.38 -11.16
CA ASP A 13 -35.26 -0.75 -10.39
C ASP A 13 -35.64 -0.48 -8.92
N ASP A 14 -36.93 -0.35 -8.61
CA ASP A 14 -37.39 -0.17 -7.22
C ASP A 14 -37.25 -1.46 -6.39
N ASP A 15 -37.41 -2.64 -7.01
CA ASP A 15 -37.19 -3.94 -6.37
C ASP A 15 -35.70 -4.24 -6.11
N ALA A 16 -34.79 -3.46 -6.69
CA ALA A 16 -33.36 -3.59 -6.50
C ALA A 16 -32.87 -2.98 -5.17
N VAL A 17 -33.53 -1.92 -4.71
CA VAL A 17 -33.12 -1.18 -3.52
C VAL A 17 -33.54 -1.95 -2.27
N MET A 18 -32.56 -2.32 -1.46
CA MET A 18 -32.79 -3.04 -0.20
C MET A 18 -32.96 -2.11 0.98
N VAL A 19 -32.12 -1.08 1.04
CA VAL A 19 -32.10 -0.12 2.12
C VAL A 19 -31.91 1.29 1.58
N SER A 20 -32.72 2.21 2.10
CA SER A 20 -32.51 3.64 1.93
C SER A 20 -31.98 4.21 3.23
N LEU A 21 -30.90 4.98 3.20
CA LEU A 21 -30.41 5.73 4.36
C LEU A 21 -30.44 7.22 4.09
N TRP A 22 -30.68 8.03 5.11
CA TRP A 22 -30.60 9.48 4.97
C TRP A 22 -30.13 10.17 6.24
N GLY A 23 -29.45 11.30 6.06
CA GLY A 23 -28.92 12.11 7.15
C GLY A 23 -28.41 13.46 6.66
N LYS A 24 -28.12 14.37 7.58
CA LYS A 24 -27.58 15.69 7.21
C LYS A 24 -26.18 15.54 6.60
N ALA A 25 -25.94 16.20 5.47
CA ALA A 25 -24.66 16.12 4.78
C ALA A 25 -23.48 16.54 5.68
N ALA A 26 -23.65 17.63 6.43
CA ALA A 26 -22.66 18.12 7.39
C ALA A 26 -22.32 17.08 8.48
N PHE A 27 -23.33 16.34 8.97
CA PHE A 27 -23.13 15.30 9.96
C PHE A 27 -22.31 14.14 9.37
N ILE A 28 -22.70 13.61 8.21
CA ILE A 28 -21.99 12.49 7.57
C ILE A 28 -20.55 12.88 7.19
N ASN A 29 -20.34 14.05 6.59
CA ASN A 29 -19.00 14.55 6.28
C ASN A 29 -18.16 14.71 7.56
N SER A 30 -18.75 15.11 8.69
CA SER A 30 -18.02 15.20 9.97
C SER A 30 -17.54 13.84 10.50
N LEU A 31 -18.17 12.73 10.12
CA LEU A 31 -17.73 11.40 10.49
C LEU A 31 -16.45 11.00 9.72
N TRP A 32 -16.36 11.39 8.46
CA TRP A 32 -15.21 11.16 7.57
C TRP A 32 -14.05 12.13 7.81
N ALA A 33 -14.33 13.34 8.32
CA ALA A 33 -13.31 14.32 8.70
C ALA A 33 -12.32 13.81 9.77
N LEU A 34 -12.69 12.77 10.51
CA LEU A 34 -11.81 12.10 11.48
C LEU A 34 -10.76 11.19 10.84
N ARG A 35 -10.79 11.06 9.51
CA ARG A 35 -9.87 10.32 8.63
C ARG A 35 -9.80 8.81 8.92
N SER A 36 -9.75 8.02 7.86
CA SER A 36 -9.62 6.56 7.93
C SER A 36 -8.26 6.15 7.39
N PRO A 37 -7.65 5.05 7.87
CA PRO A 37 -6.42 4.53 7.26
C PRO A 37 -6.61 4.28 5.77
N SER A 38 -5.66 4.73 4.95
CA SER A 38 -5.67 4.47 3.51
C SER A 38 -4.81 3.25 3.19
N PRO A 39 -5.31 2.30 2.38
CA PRO A 39 -4.52 1.17 1.91
C PRO A 39 -3.72 1.47 0.62
N HIS A 40 -3.73 2.72 0.14
CA HIS A 40 -3.24 3.03 -1.20
C HIS A 40 -1.73 3.24 -1.29
N THR A 41 -1.12 2.50 -2.22
CA THR A 41 0.24 2.69 -2.74
C THR A 41 0.16 2.86 -4.25
N ILE A 42 0.79 3.89 -4.79
CA ILE A 42 1.02 4.04 -6.23
C ILE A 42 2.40 3.50 -6.55
N HIS A 43 2.48 2.64 -7.57
CA HIS A 43 3.71 2.11 -8.12
C HIS A 43 3.98 2.77 -9.47
N ASP A 44 5.01 3.60 -9.54
CA ASP A 44 5.46 4.20 -10.80
C ASP A 44 6.80 3.60 -11.19
N THR A 45 6.78 2.70 -12.19
CA THR A 45 7.95 1.90 -12.59
C THR A 45 8.43 2.35 -13.96
N ARG A 46 9.74 2.58 -14.06
CA ARG A 46 10.42 2.90 -15.33
C ARG A 46 11.71 2.10 -15.46
N GLU A 47 12.03 1.70 -16.68
CA GLU A 47 13.35 1.15 -16.99
C GLU A 47 14.34 2.31 -17.15
N LEU A 48 15.47 2.24 -16.46
CA LEU A 48 16.52 3.25 -16.53
C LEU A 48 17.52 2.92 -17.65
N ILE A 49 18.03 1.70 -17.61
CA ILE A 49 18.98 1.10 -18.56
C ILE A 49 18.64 -0.39 -18.66
N HIS A 50 19.03 -1.03 -19.77
CA HIS A 50 18.71 -2.44 -20.07
C HIS A 50 18.81 -3.35 -18.83
N GLY A 51 17.67 -3.84 -18.35
CA GLY A 51 17.60 -4.76 -17.23
C GLY A 51 17.67 -4.12 -15.83
N VAL A 52 17.54 -2.80 -15.71
CA VAL A 52 17.48 -2.07 -14.43
C VAL A 52 16.24 -1.18 -14.40
N TRP A 53 15.38 -1.42 -13.43
CA TRP A 53 14.16 -0.64 -13.23
C TRP A 53 14.22 0.13 -11.92
N GLU A 54 13.56 1.27 -11.93
CA GLU A 54 13.32 2.10 -10.77
C GLU A 54 11.81 2.20 -10.57
N THR A 55 11.35 1.83 -9.37
CA THR A 55 9.97 1.99 -8.95
C THR A 55 9.90 3.02 -7.83
N THR A 56 9.10 4.05 -8.06
CA THR A 56 8.71 5.02 -7.03
C THR A 56 7.41 4.56 -6.38
N LEU A 57 7.46 4.30 -5.07
CA LEU A 57 6.33 3.90 -4.26
C LEU A 57 5.81 5.11 -3.48
N THR A 58 4.68 5.68 -3.90
CA THR A 58 4.01 6.76 -3.16
C THR A 58 2.90 6.17 -2.29
N ARG A 59 2.96 6.36 -0.98
CA ARG A 59 1.99 5.80 -0.03
C ARG A 59 1.11 6.87 0.59
N PHE A 60 -0.17 6.54 0.73
CA PHE A 60 -1.16 7.39 1.37
C PHE A 60 -1.49 6.82 2.75
N GLY A 61 -1.49 7.67 3.76
CA GLY A 61 -1.70 7.25 5.14
C GLY A 61 -3.17 7.25 5.53
N GLU A 62 -3.92 8.21 4.99
CA GLU A 62 -5.30 8.47 5.39
C GLU A 62 -6.18 8.80 4.19
N VAL A 63 -7.48 8.54 4.31
CA VAL A 63 -8.51 8.86 3.34
C VAL A 63 -9.68 9.56 4.02
N GLU A 64 -10.26 10.52 3.31
CA GLU A 64 -11.45 11.28 3.71
C GLU A 64 -12.41 11.39 2.53
N LEU A 65 -13.71 11.30 2.83
CA LEU A 65 -14.79 11.50 1.87
C LEU A 65 -15.59 12.75 2.22
N THR A 66 -15.71 13.65 1.23
CA THR A 66 -16.53 14.85 1.33
C THR A 66 -17.59 14.83 0.26
N ARG A 67 -18.86 14.92 0.68
CA ARG A 67 -20.03 14.85 -0.19
C ARG A 67 -20.67 16.23 -0.32
N GLY A 68 -20.78 16.71 -1.56
CA GLY A 68 -21.42 17.96 -1.93
C GLY A 68 -22.66 17.73 -2.79
N GLN A 69 -23.27 18.82 -3.27
CA GLN A 69 -24.51 18.75 -4.04
C GLN A 69 -24.35 17.97 -5.36
N ASN A 70 -23.27 18.23 -6.10
CA ASN A 70 -22.99 17.63 -7.41
C ASN A 70 -21.62 16.96 -7.48
N VAL A 71 -20.89 16.92 -6.35
CA VAL A 71 -19.49 16.49 -6.30
C VAL A 71 -19.29 15.52 -5.15
N LEU A 72 -18.67 14.40 -5.45
CA LEU A 72 -18.04 13.51 -4.47
C LEU A 72 -16.53 13.76 -4.52
N GLN A 73 -15.94 14.10 -3.37
CA GLN A 73 -14.51 14.32 -3.23
C GLN A 73 -13.89 13.23 -2.37
N VAL A 74 -12.81 12.63 -2.87
CA VAL A 74 -11.92 11.77 -2.09
C VAL A 74 -10.62 12.50 -1.85
N SER A 75 -10.25 12.69 -0.58
CA SER A 75 -8.96 13.25 -0.20
C SER A 75 -8.05 12.13 0.29
N LEU A 76 -6.92 11.92 -0.39
CA LEU A 76 -5.88 10.97 -0.01
C LEU A 76 -4.69 11.74 0.59
N TYR A 77 -4.42 11.52 1.86
CA TYR A 77 -3.34 12.19 2.58
C TYR A 77 -2.02 11.46 2.32
N ARG A 78 -1.05 12.17 1.73
CA ARG A 78 0.25 11.62 1.39
C ARG A 78 1.03 11.34 2.67
N ARG A 79 1.66 10.17 2.75
CA ARG A 79 2.45 9.75 3.91
C ARG A 79 3.94 9.86 3.63
N ASP A 80 4.37 9.15 2.60
CA ASP A 80 5.77 9.06 2.24
C ASP A 80 5.95 8.53 0.81
N GLU A 81 7.18 8.65 0.32
CA GLU A 81 7.65 8.08 -0.94
C GLU A 81 8.93 7.28 -0.70
N THR A 82 9.12 6.19 -1.42
CA THR A 82 10.36 5.40 -1.40
C THR A 82 10.70 5.00 -2.82
N VAL A 83 11.96 5.19 -3.20
CA VAL A 83 12.46 4.74 -4.51
C VAL A 83 13.23 3.44 -4.31
N ILE A 84 12.86 2.41 -5.09
CA ILE A 84 13.50 1.10 -5.06
C ILE A 84 14.02 0.81 -6.47
N ARG A 85 15.25 0.32 -6.57
CA ARG A 85 15.80 -0.18 -7.83
C ARG A 85 15.96 -1.68 -7.80
N VAL A 86 15.51 -2.29 -8.87
CA VAL A 86 15.65 -3.72 -9.13
C VAL A 86 16.48 -3.92 -10.39
N SER A 87 17.25 -5.00 -10.43
CA SER A 87 17.97 -5.41 -11.64
C SER A 87 17.66 -6.86 -12.00
N GLN A 88 17.64 -7.13 -13.30
CA GLN A 88 17.53 -8.45 -13.88
C GLN A 88 18.79 -8.66 -14.72
N ARG A 89 19.47 -9.77 -14.46
CA ARG A 89 20.66 -10.16 -15.23
C ARG A 89 20.23 -10.88 -16.50
N SER A 90 20.99 -10.68 -17.57
CA SER A 90 20.78 -11.42 -18.81
C SER A 90 20.83 -12.93 -18.56
N GLY A 91 19.87 -13.67 -19.11
CA GLY A 91 19.74 -15.12 -18.93
C GLY A 91 19.14 -15.57 -17.58
N ILE A 92 18.75 -14.64 -16.71
CA ILE A 92 18.04 -14.92 -15.45
C ILE A 92 16.68 -14.24 -15.49
N ASP A 93 15.60 -15.01 -15.40
CA ASP A 93 14.24 -14.46 -15.37
C ASP A 93 13.78 -14.17 -13.94
N ALA A 94 14.55 -13.31 -13.25
CA ALA A 94 14.27 -12.86 -11.91
C ALA A 94 14.89 -11.47 -11.65
N LYS A 95 14.04 -10.52 -11.24
CA LYS A 95 14.48 -9.22 -10.73
C LYS A 95 15.01 -9.36 -9.29
N GLN A 96 16.03 -8.59 -8.93
CA GLN A 96 16.63 -8.56 -7.60
C GLN A 96 16.68 -7.12 -7.09
N ILE A 97 16.30 -6.87 -5.83
CA ILE A 97 16.39 -5.54 -5.23
C ILE A 97 17.86 -5.20 -4.95
N ILE A 98 18.36 -4.16 -5.60
CA ILE A 98 19.77 -3.72 -5.51
C ILE A 98 19.97 -2.37 -4.83
N LYS A 99 18.92 -1.54 -4.74
CA LYS A 99 18.98 -0.23 -4.07
C LYS A 99 17.64 0.14 -3.45
N VAL A 100 17.68 0.73 -2.26
CA VAL A 100 16.54 1.38 -1.61
C VAL A 100 17.01 2.76 -1.18
N ASP A 101 16.33 3.83 -1.60
CA ASP A 101 16.80 5.22 -1.41
C ASP A 101 16.44 5.82 -0.04
N GLY A 102 15.62 5.12 0.75
CA GLY A 102 15.12 5.61 2.04
C GLY A 102 13.69 6.12 1.95
N ILE A 103 13.21 6.70 3.06
CA ILE A 103 11.82 7.17 3.19
C ILE A 103 11.83 8.68 3.06
N ASN A 104 11.18 9.19 2.01
CA ASN A 104 10.90 10.60 1.85
C ASN A 104 9.53 10.92 2.47
N PRO A 105 9.45 11.56 3.65
CA PRO A 105 8.16 11.95 4.21
C PRO A 105 7.47 12.98 3.31
N LEU A 106 6.22 12.72 2.96
CA LEU A 106 5.42 13.63 2.15
C LEU A 106 4.43 14.41 3.03
N THR A 107 4.10 15.63 2.60
CA THR A 107 3.06 16.46 3.20
C THR A 107 1.92 16.68 2.21
N GLY A 108 0.76 17.15 2.69
CA GLY A 108 -0.35 17.52 1.82
C GLY A 108 -1.23 16.35 1.38
N GLN A 109 -2.25 16.65 0.57
CA GLN A 109 -3.27 15.70 0.16
C GLN A 109 -3.58 15.79 -1.33
N LEU A 110 -3.85 14.65 -1.96
CA LEU A 110 -4.42 14.57 -3.30
C LEU A 110 -5.94 14.55 -3.17
N CYS A 111 -6.61 15.55 -3.73
CA CYS A 111 -8.06 15.60 -3.84
C CYS A 111 -8.49 15.15 -5.24
N ILE A 112 -9.41 14.19 -5.27
CA ILE A 112 -9.99 13.62 -6.48
C ILE A 112 -11.47 13.98 -6.44
N LEU A 113 -11.89 14.86 -7.36
CA LEU A 113 -13.25 15.38 -7.44
C LEU A 113 -13.98 14.69 -8.60
N MET A 114 -15.12 14.09 -8.30
CA MET A 114 -15.93 13.36 -9.27
C MET A 114 -17.34 13.92 -9.27
N SER A 115 -18.02 13.79 -10.41
CA SER A 115 -19.46 14.06 -10.48
C SER A 115 -20.20 13.05 -9.60
N ALA A 116 -21.02 13.54 -8.66
CA ALA A 116 -21.84 12.68 -7.81
C ALA A 116 -22.80 11.80 -8.62
N GLU A 117 -23.28 12.30 -9.76
CA GLU A 117 -24.19 11.55 -10.65
C GLU A 117 -23.48 10.42 -11.42
N LYS A 118 -22.14 10.43 -11.48
CA LYS A 118 -21.34 9.47 -12.24
C LYS A 118 -20.30 8.75 -11.38
N SER A 119 -20.55 8.74 -10.06
CA SER A 119 -19.77 8.00 -9.08
C SER A 119 -20.70 7.25 -8.13
N TRP A 120 -20.19 6.18 -7.56
CA TRP A 120 -20.90 5.35 -6.60
C TRP A 120 -19.91 4.71 -5.64
N ILE A 121 -20.42 4.18 -4.53
CA ILE A 121 -19.62 3.38 -3.60
C ILE A 121 -19.98 1.91 -3.83
N THR A 122 -18.97 1.04 -3.88
CA THR A 122 -19.12 -0.41 -3.93
C THR A 122 -18.65 -1.03 -2.63
N TYR A 123 -19.38 -2.03 -2.15
CA TYR A 123 -18.91 -2.97 -1.16
C TYR A 123 -18.77 -4.34 -1.82
N ASP A 124 -17.67 -5.04 -1.53
CA ASP A 124 -17.39 -6.37 -2.07
C ASP A 124 -16.80 -7.28 -1.00
N LYS A 125 -17.62 -8.26 -0.56
CA LYS A 125 -17.25 -9.28 0.42
C LYS A 125 -16.10 -10.16 -0.06
N SER A 126 -16.04 -10.47 -1.36
CA SER A 126 -14.97 -11.31 -1.93
C SER A 126 -13.60 -10.63 -1.88
N SER A 127 -13.60 -9.29 -1.87
CA SER A 127 -12.42 -8.44 -1.72
C SER A 127 -12.14 -8.10 -0.25
N ALA A 128 -12.27 -9.07 0.66
CA ALA A 128 -12.13 -8.88 2.12
C ALA A 128 -13.01 -7.75 2.69
N GLY A 129 -14.19 -7.54 2.09
CA GLY A 129 -15.13 -6.50 2.50
C GLY A 129 -14.68 -5.08 2.12
N ALA A 130 -13.91 -4.93 1.04
CA ALA A 130 -13.46 -3.62 0.56
C ALA A 130 -14.65 -2.69 0.27
N LEU A 131 -14.56 -1.46 0.77
CA LEU A 131 -15.45 -0.36 0.45
C LEU A 131 -14.69 0.58 -0.50
N SER A 132 -15.21 0.81 -1.70
CA SER A 132 -14.52 1.57 -2.74
C SER A 132 -15.42 2.63 -3.37
N VAL A 133 -14.86 3.79 -3.70
CA VAL A 133 -15.49 4.78 -4.57
C VAL A 133 -15.07 4.47 -6.01
N GLU A 134 -16.04 4.38 -6.91
CA GLU A 134 -15.84 4.12 -8.34
C GLU A 134 -16.52 5.22 -9.15
N TRP A 135 -15.99 5.52 -10.34
CA TRP A 135 -16.52 6.57 -11.20
C TRP A 135 -16.32 6.27 -12.69
N LYS A 136 -17.19 6.82 -13.54
CA LYS A 136 -17.17 6.54 -14.99
C LYS A 136 -16.44 7.61 -15.81
N ASP A 137 -16.69 8.87 -15.50
CA ASP A 137 -16.19 10.02 -16.26
C ASP A 137 -14.80 10.45 -15.80
N GLN A 138 -14.19 11.45 -16.45
CA GLN A 138 -12.93 12.02 -15.98
C GLN A 138 -13.11 12.70 -14.62
N ALA A 139 -12.22 12.43 -13.67
CA ALA A 139 -12.16 13.15 -12.41
C ALA A 139 -11.26 14.40 -12.54
N ALA A 140 -11.49 15.39 -11.68
CA ALA A 140 -10.57 16.50 -11.50
C ALA A 140 -9.62 16.21 -10.33
N TYR A 141 -8.34 16.55 -10.51
CA TYR A 141 -7.29 16.26 -9.54
C TYR A 141 -6.64 17.55 -9.05
N ILE A 142 -6.51 17.70 -7.73
CA ILE A 142 -5.87 18.85 -7.10
C ILE A 142 -4.93 18.35 -6.00
N LEU A 143 -3.67 18.78 -6.02
CA LEU A 143 -2.75 18.50 -4.94
C LEU A 143 -2.66 19.70 -3.99
N TRP A 144 -2.96 19.53 -2.72
CA TRP A 144 -2.87 20.59 -1.71
C TRP A 144 -1.59 20.44 -0.89
N ASN A 145 -0.64 21.39 -1.02
CA ASN A 145 0.59 21.37 -0.22
C ASN A 145 1.35 22.72 -0.18
N PRO A 146 1.09 23.64 0.77
CA PRO A 146 -0.15 23.94 1.51
C PRO A 146 -1.16 24.74 0.66
N PHE A 147 -0.77 25.14 -0.54
CA PHE A 147 -1.60 25.78 -1.57
C PHE A 147 -1.98 24.75 -2.64
N PRO A 148 -2.99 25.01 -3.48
CA PRO A 148 -3.32 24.10 -4.57
C PRO A 148 -2.21 24.12 -5.62
N LEU A 149 -1.78 22.94 -6.02
CA LEU A 149 -0.76 22.64 -7.01
C LEU A 149 -1.33 21.64 -8.01
N GLU A 150 -0.77 21.65 -9.22
CA GLU A 150 -1.02 20.60 -10.19
C GLU A 150 -0.45 19.27 -9.66
N PRO A 151 -1.25 18.19 -9.62
CA PRO A 151 -0.75 16.91 -9.17
C PRO A 151 0.20 16.30 -10.21
N PRO A 152 1.24 15.56 -9.79
CA PRO A 152 2.08 14.79 -10.69
C PRO A 152 1.25 13.96 -11.68
N GLU A 153 1.61 13.98 -12.95
CA GLU A 153 0.89 13.28 -14.04
C GLU A 153 0.68 11.79 -13.73
N ARG A 154 1.66 11.16 -13.07
CA ARG A 154 1.57 9.76 -12.61
C ARG A 154 0.34 9.48 -11.72
N TYR A 155 -0.08 10.43 -10.88
CA TYR A 155 -1.25 10.25 -10.02
C TYR A 155 -2.54 10.25 -10.84
N GLN A 156 -2.64 11.18 -11.78
CA GLN A 156 -3.80 11.28 -12.66
C GLN A 156 -3.91 10.02 -13.52
N THR A 157 -2.82 9.62 -14.17
CA THR A 157 -2.76 8.40 -15.00
C THR A 157 -3.15 7.16 -14.20
N TYR A 158 -2.62 7.00 -12.99
CA TYR A 158 -2.93 5.87 -12.12
C TYR A 158 -4.42 5.78 -11.77
N PHE A 159 -5.00 6.86 -11.25
CA PHE A 159 -6.40 6.82 -10.81
C PHE A 159 -7.39 6.86 -11.97
N GLU A 160 -7.09 7.53 -13.08
CA GLU A 160 -7.93 7.51 -14.28
C GLU A 160 -7.92 6.15 -14.97
N GLY A 161 -6.80 5.42 -14.94
CA GLY A 161 -6.73 4.03 -15.41
C GLY A 161 -7.49 3.07 -14.51
N LEU A 162 -7.45 3.28 -13.19
CA LEU A 162 -8.07 2.40 -12.21
C LEU A 162 -9.58 2.66 -12.02
N LYS A 163 -10.04 3.92 -12.14
CA LYS A 163 -11.42 4.37 -11.89
C LYS A 163 -12.02 3.92 -10.55
N LYS A 164 -11.15 3.69 -9.57
CA LYS A 164 -11.53 3.13 -8.27
C LYS A 164 -10.56 3.56 -7.16
N ILE A 165 -11.10 3.83 -5.98
CA ILE A 165 -10.36 4.16 -4.75
C ILE A 165 -10.99 3.38 -3.59
N THR A 166 -10.21 2.55 -2.90
CA THR A 166 -10.63 1.85 -1.68
C THR A 166 -10.55 2.80 -0.48
N VAL A 167 -11.69 3.07 0.14
CA VAL A 167 -11.83 4.04 1.24
C VAL A 167 -11.89 3.38 2.63
N GLY A 168 -11.96 2.05 2.66
CA GLY A 168 -11.94 1.27 3.88
C GLY A 168 -12.31 -0.18 3.64
N SER A 169 -12.52 -0.92 4.73
CA SER A 169 -13.03 -2.28 4.72
C SER A 169 -14.11 -2.43 5.80
N VAL A 170 -15.15 -3.18 5.48
CA VAL A 170 -16.24 -3.52 6.39
C VAL A 170 -16.21 -5.02 6.63
N ASP A 171 -16.46 -5.46 7.86
CA ASP A 171 -16.47 -6.90 8.18
C ASP A 171 -17.49 -7.65 7.29
N SER A 172 -17.24 -8.93 7.01
CA SER A 172 -18.15 -9.74 6.20
C SER A 172 -19.43 -10.07 6.97
N GLU A 173 -20.58 -9.88 6.33
CA GLU A 173 -21.88 -10.26 6.88
C GLU A 173 -22.30 -11.66 6.41
N ALA A 174 -23.08 -12.38 7.23
CA ALA A 174 -23.48 -13.76 6.93
C ALA A 174 -24.52 -13.83 5.79
N ASN A 175 -25.29 -12.76 5.59
CA ASN A 175 -26.35 -12.70 4.60
C ASN A 175 -25.79 -12.73 3.16
N PRO A 176 -26.16 -13.72 2.32
CA PRO A 176 -25.65 -13.84 0.95
C PRO A 176 -26.14 -12.73 0.01
N SER A 177 -27.28 -12.10 0.30
CA SER A 177 -27.75 -10.91 -0.43
C SER A 177 -26.83 -9.70 -0.26
N LEU A 178 -25.93 -9.73 0.73
CA LEU A 178 -24.98 -8.67 1.01
C LEU A 178 -23.57 -8.96 0.49
N GLU A 179 -23.40 -9.85 -0.50
CA GLU A 179 -22.08 -10.18 -1.05
C GLU A 179 -21.43 -9.02 -1.81
N LYS A 180 -22.20 -8.34 -2.65
CA LYS A 180 -21.75 -7.19 -3.43
C LYS A 180 -22.84 -6.14 -3.47
N LEU A 181 -22.51 -4.92 -3.04
CA LEU A 181 -23.48 -3.84 -2.92
C LEU A 181 -23.02 -2.62 -3.69
N TYR A 182 -24.00 -1.93 -4.26
CA TYR A 182 -23.86 -0.65 -4.93
C TYR A 182 -24.62 0.40 -4.13
N ILE A 183 -23.91 1.46 -3.77
CA ILE A 183 -24.39 2.52 -2.90
C ILE A 183 -24.32 3.81 -3.72
N VAL A 184 -25.49 4.33 -4.08
CA VAL A 184 -25.62 5.59 -4.82
C VAL A 184 -26.05 6.68 -3.84
N GLU A 185 -25.39 7.83 -3.92
CA GLU A 185 -25.68 8.99 -3.08
C GLU A 185 -26.42 10.08 -3.86
N ARG A 186 -27.36 10.75 -3.19
CA ARG A 186 -28.09 11.89 -3.72
C ARG A 186 -28.15 13.00 -2.69
N PHE A 187 -27.95 14.23 -3.15
CA PHE A 187 -28.11 15.41 -2.33
C PHE A 187 -29.49 16.04 -2.55
N SER A 188 -30.22 16.32 -1.47
CA SER A 188 -31.51 17.02 -1.52
C SER A 188 -31.70 17.85 -0.25
N GLY A 189 -31.91 19.17 -0.39
CA GLY A 189 -32.26 20.03 0.75
C GLY A 189 -31.25 20.03 1.91
N GLY A 190 -29.95 19.81 1.66
CA GLY A 190 -28.93 19.70 2.72
C GLY A 190 -28.83 18.30 3.36
N GLN A 191 -29.62 17.34 2.89
CA GLN A 191 -29.56 15.94 3.27
C GLN A 191 -28.85 15.11 2.20
N LEU A 192 -28.17 14.06 2.65
CA LEU A 192 -27.69 12.98 1.82
C LEU A 192 -28.65 11.81 1.95
N VAL A 193 -29.04 11.26 0.81
CA VAL A 193 -29.79 10.01 0.70
C VAL A 193 -28.89 8.98 0.03
N PHE A 194 -28.76 7.80 0.64
CA PHE A 194 -28.03 6.66 0.13
C PHE A 194 -29.03 5.57 -0.23
N MET A 195 -28.93 5.02 -1.44
CA MET A 195 -29.66 3.81 -1.82
C MET A 195 -28.68 2.67 -1.97
N ILE A 196 -28.96 1.58 -1.28
CA ILE A 196 -28.14 0.37 -1.27
C ILE A 196 -28.86 -0.72 -2.04
N SER A 197 -28.19 -1.24 -3.06
CA SER A 197 -28.74 -2.21 -4.01
C SER A 197 -27.76 -3.36 -4.26
N GLU A 198 -28.31 -4.53 -4.57
CA GLU A 198 -27.57 -5.75 -4.95
C GLU A 198 -27.01 -5.67 -6.39
N ARG A 199 -27.51 -4.73 -7.20
CA ARG A 199 -27.10 -4.49 -8.59
C ARG A 199 -26.77 -3.01 -8.85
N PRO A 200 -25.93 -2.71 -9.87
CA PRO A 200 -25.65 -1.32 -10.24
C PRO A 200 -26.95 -0.57 -10.55
N LEU A 201 -27.12 0.60 -9.94
CA LEU A 201 -28.24 1.49 -10.23
C LEU A 201 -27.77 2.56 -11.23
N ALA A 202 -28.59 2.86 -12.24
CA ALA A 202 -28.38 4.07 -13.02
C ALA A 202 -28.82 5.28 -12.18
N SER A 203 -27.95 6.29 -12.04
CA SER A 203 -28.23 7.50 -11.25
C SER A 203 -29.50 8.25 -11.71
N ALA A 204 -29.94 8.02 -12.96
CA ALA A 204 -31.17 8.58 -13.49
C ALA A 204 -32.44 7.85 -12.99
N THR A 205 -32.41 6.53 -12.74
CA THR A 205 -33.61 5.80 -12.29
C THR A 205 -33.98 6.13 -10.84
N VAL A 206 -32.97 6.50 -10.06
CA VAL A 206 -33.08 7.04 -8.69
C VAL A 206 -33.91 8.33 -8.62
N ALA A 207 -34.07 9.07 -9.73
CA ALA A 207 -34.81 10.33 -9.75
C ALA A 207 -36.28 10.18 -9.33
N LEU A 208 -36.86 8.99 -9.52
CA LEU A 208 -38.30 8.73 -9.41
C LEU A 208 -38.74 8.16 -8.05
N CYS A 209 -37.86 7.49 -7.31
CA CYS A 209 -38.23 6.82 -6.05
C CYS A 209 -38.31 7.75 -4.83
N SER A 210 -37.96 9.03 -4.96
CA SER A 210 -37.74 9.94 -3.83
C SER A 210 -38.72 11.12 -3.74
N GLN A 211 -39.95 10.97 -4.27
CA GLN A 211 -40.96 12.02 -4.18
C GLN A 211 -42.18 11.60 -3.35
N GLU A 212 -41.93 11.09 -2.15
CA GLU A 212 -42.87 11.29 -1.04
C GLU A 212 -42.23 12.30 -0.08
N ASN A 213 -42.59 13.57 -0.29
CA ASN A 213 -42.37 14.64 0.68
C ASN A 213 -43.10 14.27 1.98
N SER A 214 -42.42 13.58 2.88
CA SER A 214 -42.76 13.62 4.29
C SER A 214 -42.15 14.89 4.87
N ASP A 215 -42.88 16.00 4.77
CA ASP A 215 -42.56 17.30 5.42
C ASP A 215 -42.50 17.22 6.96
N ASP A 216 -42.63 16.03 7.56
CA ASP A 216 -42.88 15.82 9.00
C ASP A 216 -41.85 14.95 9.74
N GLN A 217 -40.63 14.78 9.24
CA GLN A 217 -39.60 14.03 9.99
C GLN A 217 -38.64 14.96 10.77
N PRO A 218 -38.74 15.04 12.11
CA PRO A 218 -37.79 15.77 12.95
C PRO A 218 -36.53 14.93 13.11
N LEU A 219 -35.70 14.85 12.07
CA LEU A 219 -34.37 14.27 12.22
C LEU A 219 -33.56 15.19 13.13
N ALA A 220 -33.33 14.73 14.37
CA ALA A 220 -32.37 15.33 15.28
C ALA A 220 -31.08 15.64 14.50
N ASN A 221 -30.48 16.81 14.73
CA ASN A 221 -29.38 17.37 13.92
C ASN A 221 -28.18 16.43 13.68
N ASN A 222 -28.07 15.30 14.38
CA ASN A 222 -26.93 14.37 14.42
C ASN A 222 -27.32 12.88 14.24
N ALA A 223 -28.39 12.57 13.53
CA ALA A 223 -28.80 11.18 13.26
C ALA A 223 -28.68 10.82 11.77
N LEU A 224 -28.33 9.55 11.51
CA LEU A 224 -28.54 8.87 10.23
C LEU A 224 -29.69 7.89 10.45
N VAL A 225 -30.62 7.80 9.52
CA VAL A 225 -31.75 6.87 9.60
C VAL A 225 -31.71 5.94 8.40
N ALA A 226 -32.05 4.66 8.61
CA ALA A 226 -32.20 3.67 7.55
C ALA A 226 -33.60 3.08 7.54
N LEU A 227 -34.18 2.92 6.35
CA LEU A 227 -35.39 2.13 6.11
C LEU A 227 -35.02 0.79 5.50
N PHE A 228 -35.20 -0.27 6.27
CA PHE A 228 -35.11 -1.65 5.79
C PHE A 228 -36.44 -2.07 5.19
N ARG A 229 -36.46 -2.37 3.89
CA ARG A 229 -37.70 -2.75 3.19
C ARG A 229 -38.18 -4.14 3.63
N SER A 230 -39.47 -4.26 3.93
CA SER A 230 -40.12 -5.51 4.32
C SER A 230 -40.01 -6.63 3.26
N SER A 231 -39.88 -6.27 1.98
CA SER A 231 -39.69 -7.21 0.87
C SER A 231 -38.32 -7.89 0.85
N LYS A 232 -37.32 -7.32 1.52
CA LYS A 232 -35.93 -7.79 1.51
C LYS A 232 -35.46 -8.33 2.86
N PHE A 233 -36.09 -7.89 3.95
CA PHE A 233 -35.74 -8.28 5.32
C PHE A 233 -36.95 -8.89 6.04
N PRO A 234 -36.96 -10.22 6.27
CA PRO A 234 -38.05 -10.91 6.96
C PRO A 234 -38.34 -10.36 8.37
N GLU A 235 -37.31 -9.92 9.09
CA GLU A 235 -37.42 -9.26 10.39
C GLU A 235 -38.19 -7.95 10.28
N ALA A 236 -37.89 -7.13 9.27
CA ALA A 236 -38.59 -5.88 9.02
C ALA A 236 -40.07 -6.13 8.66
N ALA A 237 -40.37 -7.15 7.86
CA ALA A 237 -41.75 -7.58 7.60
C ALA A 237 -42.50 -7.99 8.87
N ALA A 238 -41.80 -8.61 9.83
CA ALA A 238 -42.32 -8.94 11.15
C ALA A 238 -42.36 -7.74 12.12
N GLY A 239 -41.97 -6.54 11.69
CA GLY A 239 -41.90 -5.35 12.54
C GLY A 239 -40.82 -5.46 13.62
N ARG A 240 -39.67 -6.05 13.30
CA ARG A 240 -38.49 -6.18 14.16
C ARG A 240 -37.26 -5.61 13.46
N GLU A 241 -36.28 -5.17 14.25
CA GLU A 241 -34.99 -4.72 13.73
C GLU A 241 -34.25 -5.86 13.01
N PRO A 242 -33.84 -5.67 11.74
CA PRO A 242 -32.99 -6.62 11.04
C PRO A 242 -31.62 -6.77 11.69
N ALA A 243 -31.05 -7.98 11.65
CA ALA A 243 -29.75 -8.26 12.27
C ALA A 243 -28.63 -7.39 11.69
N GLU A 244 -28.73 -7.06 10.41
CA GLU A 244 -27.79 -6.29 9.62
C GLU A 244 -27.79 -4.79 9.98
N ALA A 245 -28.76 -4.31 10.77
CA ALA A 245 -28.81 -2.93 11.24
C ALA A 245 -27.50 -2.49 11.91
N ARG A 246 -26.89 -3.36 12.71
CA ARG A 246 -25.61 -3.05 13.40
C ARG A 246 -24.41 -3.00 12.49
N TRP A 247 -24.53 -3.50 11.27
CA TRP A 247 -23.47 -3.58 10.28
C TRP A 247 -23.58 -2.44 9.25
N LEU A 248 -24.81 -2.13 8.81
CA LEU A 248 -25.10 -1.35 7.61
C LEU A 248 -24.49 0.06 7.59
N TYR A 249 -24.49 0.79 8.71
CA TYR A 249 -23.98 2.17 8.74
C TYR A 249 -22.49 2.27 8.32
N GLN A 250 -21.74 1.17 8.45
CA GLN A 250 -20.32 1.12 8.07
C GLN A 250 -20.09 1.26 6.56
N LEU A 251 -21.13 1.10 5.75
CA LEU A 251 -21.09 1.29 4.30
C LEU A 251 -21.02 2.77 3.90
N VAL A 252 -21.49 3.68 4.75
CA VAL A 252 -21.59 5.12 4.45
C VAL A 252 -20.82 6.00 5.43
N ALA A 253 -20.37 5.43 6.55
CA ALA A 253 -19.59 6.10 7.58
C ALA A 253 -18.37 5.26 7.99
N PRO A 254 -17.26 5.87 8.48
CA PRO A 254 -16.11 5.11 8.92
C PRO A 254 -16.43 4.10 10.01
N ARG A 255 -15.70 2.97 10.01
CA ARG A 255 -15.86 1.92 11.02
C ARG A 255 -15.78 2.46 12.44
N GLY A 256 -16.72 2.04 13.28
CA GLY A 256 -16.80 2.44 14.70
C GLY A 256 -17.17 3.90 14.94
N SER A 257 -17.61 4.65 13.92
CA SER A 257 -18.04 6.05 14.09
C SER A 257 -19.50 6.20 14.53
N MET A 258 -20.31 5.15 14.37
CA MET A 258 -21.74 5.17 14.68
C MET A 258 -22.16 3.90 15.42
N LYS A 259 -23.37 3.95 15.99
CA LYS A 259 -24.06 2.80 16.60
C LYS A 259 -25.56 2.97 16.45
N VAL A 260 -26.29 1.86 16.53
CA VAL A 260 -27.77 1.89 16.64
C VAL A 260 -28.15 2.57 17.96
N VAL A 261 -29.09 3.51 17.90
CA VAL A 261 -29.62 4.24 19.07
C VAL A 261 -31.13 4.07 19.25
N GLY A 262 -31.85 3.62 18.22
CA GLY A 262 -33.28 3.39 18.26
C GLY A 262 -33.79 2.77 16.96
N GLY A 263 -35.08 2.46 16.95
CA GLY A 263 -35.77 2.00 15.75
C GLY A 263 -37.25 1.77 16.00
N GLU A 264 -38.04 1.85 14.94
CA GLU A 264 -39.48 1.67 14.98
C GLU A 264 -40.02 1.02 13.71
N LYS A 265 -41.23 0.48 13.81
CA LYS A 265 -41.93 -0.08 12.67
C LYS A 265 -42.50 1.04 11.80
N ASP A 266 -42.27 0.94 10.50
CA ASP A 266 -42.83 1.83 9.49
C ASP A 266 -43.76 1.07 8.53
N ALA A 267 -44.61 1.78 7.78
CA ALA A 267 -45.50 1.19 6.79
C ALA A 267 -44.74 0.41 5.70
N GLY A 268 -43.52 0.84 5.34
CA GLY A 268 -42.66 0.18 4.36
C GLY A 268 -41.73 -0.91 4.92
N GLY A 269 -41.56 -1.00 6.24
CA GLY A 269 -40.68 -1.95 6.89
C GLY A 269 -40.22 -1.53 8.29
N TRP A 270 -38.90 -1.46 8.50
CA TRP A 270 -38.30 -1.08 9.79
C TRP A 270 -37.39 0.12 9.63
N LEU A 271 -37.60 1.15 10.45
CA LEU A 271 -36.72 2.31 10.57
C LEU A 271 -35.70 2.06 11.68
N THR A 272 -34.42 2.20 11.37
CA THR A 272 -33.33 2.19 12.36
C THR A 272 -32.70 3.57 12.43
N GLU A 273 -32.51 4.07 13.65
CA GLU A 273 -31.79 5.29 13.93
C GLU A 273 -30.35 4.99 14.37
N TYR A 274 -29.40 5.70 13.77
CA TYR A 274 -27.99 5.65 14.14
C TYR A 274 -27.54 6.97 14.73
N GLY A 275 -26.83 6.88 15.85
CA GLY A 275 -26.18 8.01 16.51
C GLY A 275 -24.66 7.89 16.43
N LYS A 276 -23.98 9.02 16.61
CA LYS A 276 -22.52 9.05 16.74
C LYS A 276 -22.08 8.21 17.94
N ASP A 277 -21.10 7.33 17.74
CA ASP A 277 -20.47 6.65 18.85
C ASP A 277 -19.34 7.51 19.42
N SER A 278 -19.55 8.06 20.62
CA SER A 278 -18.53 8.81 21.36
C SER A 278 -17.38 7.93 21.84
N LYS A 279 -17.56 6.59 21.84
CA LYS A 279 -16.53 5.62 22.21
C LYS A 279 -15.62 5.24 21.05
N ARG A 280 -15.55 6.03 19.96
CA ARG A 280 -14.48 5.87 18.96
C ARG A 280 -13.13 5.98 19.68
N ARG A 281 -12.60 4.83 20.10
CA ARG A 281 -11.16 4.62 20.20
C ARG A 281 -10.69 5.01 18.81
N ALA A 282 -9.85 6.03 18.71
CA ALA A 282 -9.09 6.28 17.49
C ALA A 282 -8.49 4.93 17.09
N GLY A 283 -9.13 4.25 16.14
CA GLY A 283 -8.75 2.95 15.66
C GLY A 283 -7.45 3.19 14.94
N VAL A 284 -6.36 2.84 15.62
CA VAL A 284 -5.00 3.28 15.35
C VAL A 284 -4.90 4.80 15.58
N SER A 285 -4.23 5.20 16.68
CA SER A 285 -3.64 6.55 16.74
C SER A 285 -3.02 6.83 15.38
N PRO A 286 -3.17 8.01 14.77
CA PRO A 286 -2.36 8.35 13.60
C PRO A 286 -0.95 7.99 14.01
N ARG A 287 -0.37 6.97 13.36
CA ARG A 287 1.01 6.59 13.59
C ARG A 287 1.73 7.90 13.37
N THR A 288 2.22 8.47 14.46
CA THR A 288 2.50 9.90 14.60
C THR A 288 3.17 10.34 13.31
N ALA A 289 2.55 11.30 12.62
CA ALA A 289 3.07 11.89 11.39
C ALA A 289 4.59 11.90 11.48
N ASN A 290 5.22 11.04 10.67
CA ASN A 290 6.65 10.90 10.47
C ASN A 290 7.49 11.44 11.64
N GLN A 291 7.69 10.65 12.71
CA GLN A 291 8.85 10.90 13.58
C GLN A 291 10.05 10.95 12.62
N ASN A 292 10.63 12.14 12.41
CA ASN A 292 11.74 12.44 11.50
C ASN A 292 12.68 11.23 11.30
N ILE A 293 12.33 10.32 10.39
CA ILE A 293 13.19 9.19 10.05
C ILE A 293 14.19 9.79 9.09
N GLN A 294 15.27 10.30 9.65
CA GLN A 294 16.36 10.80 8.84
C GLN A 294 17.00 9.60 8.16
N THR A 295 16.78 9.52 6.86
CA THR A 295 17.36 8.50 6.01
C THR A 295 18.32 9.16 5.04
N LEU A 296 19.36 8.41 4.68
CA LEU A 296 20.25 8.75 3.59
C LEU A 296 19.78 7.99 2.34
N SER A 297 20.01 8.57 1.17
CA SER A 297 19.96 7.88 -0.11
C SER A 297 21.38 7.59 -0.60
N PRO A 298 21.69 6.34 -1.00
CA PRO A 298 20.88 5.14 -0.74
C PRO A 298 20.74 4.86 0.76
N HIS A 299 19.63 4.29 1.19
CA HIS A 299 19.47 3.73 2.53
C HIS A 299 20.12 2.35 2.62
N ALA A 300 19.96 1.54 1.58
CA ALA A 300 20.70 0.30 1.37
C ALA A 300 21.04 0.12 -0.11
N ARG A 301 22.23 -0.39 -0.40
CA ARG A 301 22.67 -0.69 -1.76
C ARG A 301 23.60 -1.90 -1.82
N ILE A 302 23.42 -2.74 -2.84
CA ILE A 302 24.38 -3.76 -3.24
C ILE A 302 25.22 -3.18 -4.38
N VAL A 303 26.54 -3.24 -4.24
CA VAL A 303 27.53 -2.75 -5.21
C VAL A 303 28.57 -3.84 -5.51
N GLN A 304 29.37 -3.66 -6.54
CA GLN A 304 30.52 -4.52 -6.84
C GLN A 304 31.82 -3.83 -6.43
N ALA A 305 32.85 -4.63 -6.16
CA ALA A 305 34.19 -4.09 -5.96
C ALA A 305 34.65 -3.37 -7.24
N GLY A 306 35.19 -2.16 -7.08
CA GLY A 306 35.59 -1.31 -8.20
C GLY A 306 34.47 -0.52 -8.87
N ASP A 307 33.22 -0.62 -8.39
CA ASP A 307 32.13 0.26 -8.84
C ASP A 307 32.48 1.74 -8.60
N GLU A 308 31.84 2.61 -9.38
CA GLU A 308 31.99 4.06 -9.24
C GLU A 308 31.62 4.57 -7.83
N PRO A 309 32.11 5.77 -7.43
CA PRO A 309 31.68 6.42 -6.21
C PRO A 309 30.15 6.56 -6.10
N GLN A 310 29.62 6.25 -4.92
CA GLN A 310 28.20 6.25 -4.62
C GLN A 310 27.84 7.51 -3.85
N ARG A 311 27.15 8.45 -4.51
CA ARG A 311 26.71 9.70 -3.89
C ARG A 311 25.77 9.44 -2.72
N LEU A 312 25.98 10.18 -1.63
CA LEU A 312 25.19 10.14 -0.41
C LEU A 312 24.46 11.46 -0.23
N GLU A 313 23.15 11.37 0.01
CA GLU A 313 22.31 12.55 0.22
C GLU A 313 21.32 12.30 1.35
N PHE A 314 20.91 13.35 2.05
CA PHE A 314 19.75 13.27 2.93
C PHE A 314 18.49 13.22 2.07
N VAL A 315 17.59 12.27 2.37
CA VAL A 315 16.30 12.18 1.69
C VAL A 315 15.38 13.34 2.11
N ALA A 316 15.57 13.84 3.33
CA ALA A 316 14.83 14.95 3.91
C ALA A 316 15.77 16.08 4.35
N THR A 317 15.40 16.83 5.38
CA THR A 317 16.22 17.95 5.89
C THR A 317 17.61 17.47 6.36
N PRO A 318 18.70 18.07 5.85
CA PRO A 318 20.05 17.75 6.29
C PRO A 318 20.27 17.98 7.79
N LEU A 319 21.17 17.18 8.36
CA LEU A 319 21.62 17.38 9.74
C LEU A 319 22.63 18.51 9.83
N SER A 320 22.33 19.53 10.65
CA SER A 320 23.29 20.57 11.00
C SER A 320 24.44 19.99 11.82
N SER A 321 25.66 20.41 11.48
CA SER A 321 26.90 20.00 12.16
C SER A 321 27.09 18.48 12.26
N ALA A 322 26.63 17.74 11.25
CA ALA A 322 26.75 16.30 11.22
C ALA A 322 28.19 15.83 11.01
N ASN A 323 28.57 14.80 11.76
CA ASN A 323 29.80 14.06 11.55
C ASN A 323 29.51 12.83 10.70
N TRP A 324 30.23 12.69 9.60
CA TRP A 324 30.14 11.55 8.70
C TRP A 324 31.24 10.55 9.05
N THR A 325 30.87 9.29 9.25
CA THR A 325 31.79 8.23 9.67
C THR A 325 31.49 6.94 8.94
N LEU A 326 32.53 6.15 8.69
CA LEU A 326 32.42 4.80 8.17
C LEU A 326 32.55 3.80 9.32
N THR A 327 31.55 2.94 9.47
CA THR A 327 31.48 1.83 10.44
C THR A 327 31.27 0.50 9.71
N GLY A 328 31.21 -0.62 10.45
CA GLY A 328 31.20 -1.96 9.85
C GLY A 328 32.61 -2.47 9.53
N ALA A 329 32.78 -3.13 8.39
CA ALA A 329 34.05 -3.73 7.98
C ALA A 329 35.12 -2.69 7.58
N LYS A 330 34.70 -1.51 7.12
CA LYS A 330 35.52 -0.38 6.68
C LYS A 330 36.49 -0.76 5.56
N ARG A 331 36.04 -1.52 4.55
CA ARG A 331 36.88 -1.85 3.38
C ARG A 331 36.78 -0.83 2.27
N GLY A 332 35.61 -0.20 2.10
CA GLY A 332 35.45 0.97 1.26
C GLY A 332 36.03 2.22 1.92
N LYS A 333 35.77 3.37 1.30
CA LYS A 333 36.19 4.68 1.81
C LYS A 333 35.02 5.66 1.76
N LEU A 334 35.05 6.62 2.68
CA LEU A 334 34.19 7.79 2.61
C LEU A 334 35.04 8.93 2.06
N GLU A 335 34.61 9.50 0.94
CA GLU A 335 35.23 10.66 0.31
C GLU A 335 34.25 11.84 0.34
N SER A 336 34.79 13.05 0.32
CA SER A 336 34.01 14.28 0.24
C SER A 336 34.73 15.27 -0.66
N ASP A 337 33.97 15.93 -1.52
CA ASP A 337 34.44 16.99 -2.40
C ASP A 337 33.45 18.20 -2.36
N SER A 338 33.49 19.06 -3.38
CA SER A 338 32.56 20.20 -3.48
C SER A 338 31.09 19.79 -3.68
N ASP A 339 30.85 18.58 -4.18
CA ASP A 339 29.57 18.10 -4.68
C ASP A 339 28.83 17.22 -3.67
N GLY A 340 29.52 16.80 -2.60
CA GLY A 340 28.93 16.17 -1.42
C GLY A 340 29.81 15.09 -0.80
N TYR A 341 29.14 14.10 -0.20
CA TYR A 341 29.79 12.91 0.37
C TYR A 341 29.53 11.70 -0.52
N PHE A 342 30.53 10.84 -0.63
CA PHE A 342 30.51 9.66 -1.48
C PHE A 342 31.05 8.45 -0.73
N TYR A 343 30.35 7.32 -0.83
CA TYR A 343 30.92 6.03 -0.48
C TYR A 343 31.65 5.47 -1.71
N VAL A 344 32.93 5.17 -1.57
CA VAL A 344 33.75 4.55 -2.62
C VAL A 344 33.92 3.06 -2.29
N PRO A 345 33.35 2.16 -3.11
CA PRO A 345 33.55 0.72 -2.94
C PRO A 345 35.04 0.34 -3.02
N PRO A 346 35.50 -0.71 -2.31
CA PRO A 346 36.88 -1.18 -2.41
C PRO A 346 37.24 -1.60 -3.85
N ILE A 347 38.47 -1.31 -4.28
CA ILE A 347 38.87 -1.36 -5.71
C ILE A 347 39.24 -2.77 -6.21
N SER A 348 39.63 -3.71 -5.34
CA SER A 348 39.82 -5.13 -5.72
C SER A 348 40.23 -5.99 -4.52
N LEU A 349 40.09 -7.31 -4.65
CA LEU A 349 40.74 -8.29 -3.78
C LEU A 349 42.26 -8.32 -4.04
N SER A 350 43.07 -8.36 -2.99
CA SER A 350 44.50 -8.62 -3.06
C SER A 350 44.86 -9.71 -2.04
N PRO A 351 45.26 -10.92 -2.48
CA PRO A 351 45.38 -11.38 -3.87
C PRO A 351 44.02 -11.45 -4.60
N ALA A 352 44.06 -11.48 -5.93
CA ALA A 352 42.85 -11.64 -6.75
C ALA A 352 42.21 -13.02 -6.53
N ALA A 353 40.88 -13.07 -6.59
CA ALA A 353 40.15 -14.34 -6.54
C ALA A 353 40.46 -15.20 -7.77
N VAL A 354 40.59 -16.51 -7.56
CA VAL A 354 40.76 -17.49 -8.63
C VAL A 354 39.41 -18.17 -8.86
N PHE A 355 38.98 -18.23 -10.11
CA PHE A 355 37.67 -18.78 -10.48
C PHE A 355 37.79 -20.19 -11.04
N ASP A 356 36.81 -21.02 -10.70
CA ASP A 356 36.57 -22.32 -11.29
C ASP A 356 35.57 -22.16 -12.45
N GLU A 357 36.04 -22.40 -13.68
CA GLU A 357 35.20 -22.40 -14.88
C GLU A 357 34.56 -23.78 -15.15
N SER A 358 34.94 -24.81 -14.40
CA SER A 358 34.43 -26.18 -14.56
C SER A 358 33.10 -26.41 -13.85
N VAL A 359 32.70 -25.51 -12.94
CA VAL A 359 31.41 -25.57 -12.26
C VAL A 359 30.23 -25.54 -13.26
N GLU A 360 29.14 -26.23 -12.92
CA GLU A 360 27.94 -26.30 -13.78
C GLU A 360 27.23 -24.93 -13.91
N SER A 361 27.55 -23.98 -13.03
CA SER A 361 26.97 -22.64 -12.95
C SER A 361 27.31 -21.81 -14.19
N LEU A 362 26.36 -21.05 -14.69
CA LEU A 362 26.58 -20.09 -15.78
C LEU A 362 27.59 -18.99 -15.40
N ILE A 363 27.63 -18.62 -14.12
CA ILE A 363 28.58 -17.65 -13.58
C ILE A 363 29.72 -18.43 -12.90
N PRO A 364 31.00 -18.24 -13.28
CA PRO A 364 32.13 -18.90 -12.64
C PRO A 364 32.17 -18.63 -11.13
N ALA A 365 32.40 -19.69 -10.35
CA ALA A 365 32.49 -19.60 -8.90
C ALA A 365 33.94 -19.38 -8.47
N ALA A 366 34.19 -18.57 -7.44
CA ALA A 366 35.56 -18.38 -6.93
C ALA A 366 35.95 -19.49 -5.95
N TYR A 367 37.18 -20.00 -6.04
CA TYR A 367 37.72 -20.94 -5.06
C TYR A 367 37.85 -20.28 -3.69
N ARG A 368 37.36 -20.96 -2.64
CA ARG A 368 37.48 -20.48 -1.26
C ARG A 368 38.94 -20.40 -0.80
N SER A 369 39.81 -21.24 -1.35
CA SER A 369 41.25 -21.20 -1.04
C SER A 369 41.94 -19.94 -1.55
N SER A 370 41.37 -19.23 -2.52
CA SER A 370 41.94 -18.02 -3.10
C SER A 370 41.69 -16.74 -2.29
N PHE A 371 40.72 -16.78 -1.36
CA PHE A 371 40.31 -15.60 -0.59
C PHE A 371 39.70 -16.00 0.77
N SER A 372 40.13 -15.32 1.84
CA SER A 372 39.63 -15.58 3.20
C SER A 372 38.42 -14.71 3.57
N GLY A 373 37.36 -15.35 4.09
CA GLY A 373 36.17 -14.66 4.60
C GLY A 373 34.97 -14.80 3.67
N LEU A 374 33.88 -14.09 3.97
CA LEU A 374 32.67 -14.10 3.13
C LEU A 374 32.92 -13.39 1.79
N PRO A 375 32.26 -13.80 0.70
CA PRO A 375 32.44 -13.21 -0.65
C PRO A 375 31.84 -11.80 -0.80
N VAL A 376 31.51 -11.17 0.31
CA VAL A 376 30.85 -9.87 0.44
C VAL A 376 31.44 -9.11 1.61
N VAL A 377 31.35 -7.78 1.54
CA VAL A 377 31.75 -6.88 2.62
C VAL A 377 30.64 -5.90 2.93
N THR A 378 30.31 -5.73 4.21
CA THR A 378 29.32 -4.75 4.66
C THR A 378 29.98 -3.55 5.30
N ASP A 379 29.74 -2.37 4.71
CA ASP A 379 30.12 -1.07 5.25
C ASP A 379 28.87 -0.26 5.56
N VAL A 380 28.92 0.54 6.63
CA VAL A 380 27.82 1.42 7.02
C VAL A 380 28.35 2.84 7.11
N VAL A 381 27.78 3.74 6.33
CA VAL A 381 28.00 5.18 6.51
C VAL A 381 27.01 5.68 7.54
N GLN A 382 27.53 6.21 8.63
CA GLN A 382 26.75 6.81 9.71
C GLN A 382 26.97 8.31 9.74
N VAL A 383 25.87 9.04 9.79
CA VAL A 383 25.85 10.50 9.85
C VAL A 383 25.10 10.91 11.10
N ALA A 384 25.78 11.54 12.03
CA ALA A 384 25.21 11.82 13.34
C ALA A 384 25.59 13.22 13.85
N ASN A 385 24.68 13.81 14.62
CA ASN A 385 24.96 14.93 15.51
C ASN A 385 24.63 14.53 16.96
N ALA A 386 24.50 15.49 17.87
CA ALA A 386 24.26 15.21 19.28
C ALA A 386 22.90 14.51 19.57
N THR A 387 21.91 14.60 18.68
CA THR A 387 20.54 14.17 18.94
C THR A 387 19.97 13.21 17.90
N GLN A 388 20.60 13.10 16.74
CA GLN A 388 20.05 12.40 15.58
C GLN A 388 21.12 11.61 14.85
N THR A 389 20.69 10.54 14.17
CA THR A 389 21.57 9.68 13.37
C THR A 389 20.82 9.18 12.15
N ALA A 390 21.47 9.21 11.00
CA ALA A 390 21.04 8.62 9.74
C ALA A 390 22.10 7.62 9.26
N MET A 391 21.67 6.55 8.58
CA MET A 391 22.55 5.49 8.12
C MET A 391 22.28 5.11 6.66
N SER A 392 23.36 4.76 5.97
CA SER A 392 23.39 4.16 4.65
C SER A 392 24.21 2.88 4.70
N THR A 393 23.63 1.76 4.27
CA THR A 393 24.32 0.46 4.25
C THR A 393 24.74 0.09 2.83
N PHE A 394 26.01 -0.29 2.68
CA PHE A 394 26.55 -0.83 1.44
C PHE A 394 26.99 -2.27 1.67
N VAL A 395 26.54 -3.18 0.81
CA VAL A 395 27.13 -4.50 0.70
C VAL A 395 27.85 -4.61 -0.63
N THR A 396 29.17 -4.66 -0.55
CA THR A 396 30.04 -4.82 -1.71
C THR A 396 30.26 -6.30 -1.99
N THR A 397 29.86 -6.74 -3.18
CA THR A 397 30.21 -8.06 -3.72
C THR A 397 31.66 -8.02 -4.22
N VAL A 398 32.54 -8.71 -3.51
CA VAL A 398 33.97 -8.81 -3.89
C VAL A 398 34.22 -9.97 -4.85
N ILE A 399 33.33 -10.97 -4.81
CA ILE A 399 33.16 -12.01 -5.81
C ILE A 399 31.76 -11.80 -6.41
N PRO A 400 31.51 -12.05 -7.71
CA PRO A 400 30.16 -11.99 -8.25
C PRO A 400 29.26 -13.12 -7.69
N PRO A 401 28.00 -12.86 -7.31
CA PRO A 401 27.09 -13.91 -6.88
C PRO A 401 26.73 -14.82 -8.07
N THR A 402 26.74 -16.13 -7.82
CA THR A 402 26.43 -17.18 -8.80
C THR A 402 24.96 -17.60 -8.78
N HIS A 403 24.27 -17.31 -7.67
CA HIS A 403 22.86 -17.61 -7.44
C HIS A 403 22.02 -16.32 -7.37
N PHE A 404 20.71 -16.47 -7.46
CA PHE A 404 19.71 -15.41 -7.35
C PHE A 404 18.52 -15.87 -6.53
N PHE A 405 17.67 -14.94 -6.10
CA PHE A 405 16.48 -15.25 -5.32
C PHE A 405 15.22 -15.29 -6.17
N ARG A 406 14.35 -16.26 -5.90
CA ARG A 406 12.92 -16.19 -6.21
C ARG A 406 12.13 -16.03 -4.92
N PHE A 407 10.99 -15.36 -5.01
CA PHE A 407 10.21 -14.93 -3.84
C PHE A 407 8.84 -15.59 -3.87
N GLY A 408 8.28 -15.82 -2.68
CA GLY A 408 6.93 -16.33 -2.49
C GLY A 408 6.24 -15.63 -1.32
N ILE A 409 4.91 -15.60 -1.37
CA ILE A 409 4.09 -15.11 -0.26
C ILE A 409 3.88 -16.26 0.74
N HIS A 410 4.15 -15.99 2.01
CA HIS A 410 3.82 -16.87 3.12
C HIS A 410 2.93 -16.10 4.13
N PRO A 411 1.95 -16.73 4.80
CA PRO A 411 1.09 -16.03 5.77
C PRO A 411 1.87 -15.27 6.85
N ASP A 412 3.02 -15.80 7.25
CA ASP A 412 3.86 -15.24 8.30
C ASP A 412 5.02 -14.34 7.79
N GLY A 413 5.16 -14.15 6.47
CA GLY A 413 6.28 -13.35 5.93
C GLY A 413 6.58 -13.55 4.45
N LEU A 414 7.83 -13.31 4.06
CA LEU A 414 8.30 -13.47 2.70
C LEU A 414 9.13 -14.75 2.59
N GLU A 415 8.75 -15.64 1.68
CA GLU A 415 9.51 -16.85 1.38
C GLU A 415 10.63 -16.51 0.39
N LEU A 416 11.87 -16.85 0.76
CA LEU A 416 13.07 -16.67 -0.05
C LEU A 416 13.56 -18.04 -0.54
N LYS A 417 13.67 -18.22 -1.85
CA LYS A 417 14.23 -19.43 -2.46
C LYS A 417 15.50 -19.10 -3.22
N LEU A 418 16.56 -19.85 -2.97
CA LEU A 418 17.82 -19.70 -3.69
C LEU A 418 17.78 -20.53 -4.98
N TRP A 419 18.11 -19.90 -6.10
CA TRP A 419 18.13 -20.48 -7.44
C TRP A 419 19.43 -20.16 -8.14
N TRP A 420 19.77 -20.97 -9.14
CA TRP A 420 20.92 -20.73 -10.01
C TRP A 420 20.64 -21.25 -11.41
N VAL A 421 21.42 -20.76 -12.37
CA VAL A 421 21.34 -21.18 -13.77
C VAL A 421 22.44 -22.20 -14.03
N THR A 422 22.03 -23.41 -14.38
CA THR A 422 22.90 -24.44 -14.94
C THR A 422 22.95 -24.33 -16.46
N ARG A 423 23.88 -25.03 -17.11
CA ARG A 423 23.88 -25.20 -18.58
C ARG A 423 22.58 -25.81 -19.13
N THR A 424 21.80 -26.48 -18.29
CA THR A 424 20.54 -27.14 -18.66
C THR A 424 19.28 -26.35 -18.27
N GLY A 425 19.43 -25.20 -17.63
CA GLY A 425 18.32 -24.37 -17.15
C GLY A 425 18.41 -24.03 -15.66
N GLU A 426 17.39 -23.36 -15.14
CA GLU A 426 17.32 -22.94 -13.74
C GLU A 426 17.07 -24.12 -12.80
N ARG A 427 17.75 -24.14 -11.65
CA ARG A 427 17.52 -25.11 -10.58
C ARG A 427 17.40 -24.40 -9.24
N GLN A 428 16.48 -24.90 -8.41
CA GLN A 428 16.37 -24.49 -7.02
C GLN A 428 17.40 -25.24 -6.18
N VAL A 429 18.03 -24.55 -5.24
CA VAL A 429 18.85 -25.17 -4.19
C VAL A 429 17.91 -25.74 -3.11
N PRO A 430 18.03 -27.03 -2.73
CA PRO A 430 17.25 -27.59 -1.63
C PRO A 430 17.48 -26.82 -0.33
N ALA A 431 16.41 -26.52 0.43
CA ALA A 431 16.49 -25.64 1.61
C ALA A 431 17.48 -26.14 2.66
N GLU A 432 17.59 -27.46 2.83
CA GLU A 432 18.54 -28.11 3.74
C GLU A 432 20.02 -27.91 3.35
N ARG A 433 20.30 -27.45 2.13
CA ARG A 433 21.63 -27.10 1.63
C ARG A 433 21.89 -25.59 1.62
N VAL A 434 20.95 -24.78 2.10
CA VAL A 434 21.11 -23.33 2.14
C VAL A 434 21.52 -22.88 3.53
N LYS A 435 22.64 -22.16 3.61
CA LYS A 435 23.05 -21.44 4.82
C LYS A 435 22.74 -19.95 4.67
N TRP A 436 21.93 -19.44 5.58
CA TRP A 436 21.49 -18.06 5.61
C TRP A 436 22.41 -17.17 6.44
N HIS A 437 22.75 -16.01 5.91
CA HIS A 437 23.55 -14.99 6.58
C HIS A 437 22.82 -13.65 6.53
N VAL A 438 22.56 -13.06 7.69
CA VAL A 438 22.09 -11.67 7.78
C VAL A 438 23.32 -10.77 7.80
N LEU A 439 23.50 -10.00 6.72
CA LEU A 439 24.67 -9.14 6.53
C LEU A 439 24.49 -7.75 7.14
N SER A 440 23.24 -7.27 7.18
CA SER A 440 22.83 -6.01 7.82
C SER A 440 21.34 -6.04 8.14
N GLY A 441 20.93 -5.26 9.15
CA GLY A 441 19.58 -5.27 9.70
C GLY A 441 19.40 -6.33 10.80
N ASN A 442 18.21 -6.38 11.37
CA ASN A 442 17.88 -7.29 12.48
C ASN A 442 16.73 -8.26 12.17
N GLY A 443 16.35 -8.41 10.90
CA GLY A 443 15.44 -9.48 10.46
C GLY A 443 16.07 -10.87 10.60
N MET A 444 15.23 -11.90 10.53
CA MET A 444 15.66 -13.30 10.62
C MET A 444 15.16 -14.09 9.41
N VAL A 445 15.93 -15.10 9.00
CA VAL A 445 15.54 -16.07 7.98
C VAL A 445 15.56 -17.46 8.60
N SER A 446 14.46 -18.20 8.48
CA SER A 446 14.38 -19.60 8.94
C SER A 446 15.21 -20.52 8.04
N ALA A 447 15.46 -21.76 8.49
CA ALA A 447 16.11 -22.77 7.65
C ALA A 447 15.36 -23.04 6.34
N GLN A 448 14.04 -22.84 6.33
CA GLN A 448 13.17 -23.00 5.16
C GLN A 448 13.14 -21.76 4.25
N GLY A 449 13.87 -20.69 4.58
CA GLY A 449 13.89 -19.47 3.80
C GLY A 449 12.76 -18.49 4.12
N LEU A 450 12.03 -18.66 5.23
CA LEU A 450 11.02 -17.69 5.64
C LEU A 450 11.69 -16.49 6.31
N PHE A 451 11.57 -15.31 5.69
CA PHE A 451 12.01 -14.05 6.28
C PHE A 451 10.93 -13.43 7.16
N VAL A 452 11.30 -13.03 8.37
CA VAL A 452 10.45 -12.28 9.31
C VAL A 452 11.24 -11.10 9.91
N PRO A 453 10.68 -9.86 9.89
CA PRO A 453 11.28 -8.72 10.58
C PRO A 453 11.39 -8.94 12.10
N ALA A 454 12.32 -8.25 12.76
CA ALA A 454 12.36 -8.25 14.24
C ALA A 454 11.06 -7.71 14.84
N THR A 455 10.62 -8.28 15.96
CA THR A 455 9.39 -7.86 16.64
C THR A 455 9.54 -6.54 17.38
N GLN A 456 10.75 -6.21 17.85
CA GLN A 456 11.06 -4.96 18.54
C GLN A 456 12.04 -4.14 17.71
N ALA A 457 11.67 -2.89 17.42
CA ALA A 457 12.47 -1.95 16.61
C ALA A 457 13.03 -2.59 15.32
N PRO A 458 12.17 -3.12 14.42
CA PRO A 458 12.64 -3.69 13.16
C PRO A 458 13.40 -2.65 12.33
N SER A 459 14.51 -3.10 11.74
CA SER A 459 15.18 -2.38 10.67
C SER A 459 14.25 -2.26 9.48
N SER A 460 14.24 -1.12 8.81
CA SER A 460 13.45 -0.88 7.58
C SER A 460 13.82 -1.85 6.46
N VAL A 461 15.09 -2.24 6.40
CA VAL A 461 15.61 -3.19 5.41
C VAL A 461 16.52 -4.20 6.11
N THR A 462 16.58 -5.42 5.58
CA THR A 462 17.57 -6.43 5.97
C THR A 462 18.26 -6.94 4.72
N ILE A 463 19.59 -7.06 4.74
CA ILE A 463 20.35 -7.59 3.60
C ILE A 463 20.75 -9.01 3.93
N VAL A 464 20.38 -9.94 3.05
CA VAL A 464 20.53 -11.38 3.26
C VAL A 464 21.43 -11.95 2.18
N MET A 465 22.33 -12.84 2.59
CA MET A 465 23.07 -13.73 1.71
C MET A 465 22.66 -15.17 1.99
N ALA A 466 22.48 -15.94 0.93
CA ALA A 466 22.24 -17.37 1.01
C ALA A 466 23.39 -18.10 0.31
N GLU A 467 24.02 -19.01 1.03
CA GLU A 467 25.14 -19.83 0.59
C GLU A 467 24.63 -21.24 0.28
N ASP A 468 24.95 -21.77 -0.91
CA ASP A 468 24.72 -23.16 -1.29
C ASP A 468 25.89 -24.02 -0.79
N LEU A 469 25.57 -25.01 0.05
CA LEU A 469 26.52 -25.94 0.67
C LEU A 469 26.77 -27.20 -0.19
N SER A 470 26.36 -27.19 -1.47
CA SER A 470 26.58 -28.33 -2.38
C SER A 470 28.05 -28.53 -2.76
N ASP A 471 28.88 -27.48 -2.66
CA ASP A 471 30.33 -27.55 -2.88
C ASP A 471 31.10 -26.60 -1.93
N ASP A 472 31.87 -27.19 -1.02
CA ASP A 472 32.66 -26.45 -0.03
C ASP A 472 33.97 -25.87 -0.57
N SER A 473 34.37 -26.22 -1.81
CA SER A 473 35.62 -25.75 -2.41
C SER A 473 35.49 -24.37 -3.06
N VAL A 474 34.28 -23.98 -3.43
CA VAL A 474 33.98 -22.72 -4.14
C VAL A 474 32.89 -21.91 -3.42
N TRP A 475 32.78 -20.63 -3.78
CA TRP A 475 31.70 -19.75 -3.31
C TRP A 475 30.48 -19.85 -4.24
N LEU A 476 29.44 -20.52 -3.75
CA LEU A 476 28.13 -20.59 -4.39
C LEU A 476 27.11 -19.83 -3.53
N TYR A 477 26.64 -18.68 -4.01
CA TYR A 477 25.77 -17.84 -3.18
C TYR A 477 24.98 -16.80 -3.98
N GLY A 478 23.92 -16.29 -3.36
CA GLY A 478 23.13 -15.15 -3.81
C GLY A 478 23.01 -14.09 -2.70
N ILE A 479 22.72 -12.85 -3.08
CA ILE A 479 22.50 -11.73 -2.15
C ILE A 479 21.27 -10.90 -2.56
N VAL A 480 20.50 -10.42 -1.58
CA VAL A 480 19.30 -9.60 -1.80
C VAL A 480 19.07 -8.61 -0.65
N ILE A 481 18.49 -7.44 -0.98
CA ILE A 481 17.88 -6.52 0.00
C ILE A 481 16.41 -6.91 0.22
N VAL A 482 16.02 -7.23 1.45
CA VAL A 482 14.63 -7.47 1.86
C VAL A 482 14.06 -6.21 2.51
N PRO A 483 13.12 -5.48 1.86
CA PRO A 483 12.62 -4.20 2.35
C PRO A 483 11.41 -4.36 3.29
N LEU A 484 11.43 -5.36 4.16
CA LEU A 484 10.38 -5.57 5.17
C LEU A 484 10.88 -5.10 6.54
N PRO A 485 10.09 -4.35 7.32
CA PRO A 485 8.69 -3.97 7.10
C PRO A 485 8.56 -2.60 6.41
N LEU A 486 9.59 -2.14 5.69
CA LEU A 486 9.53 -0.85 4.98
C LEU A 486 8.39 -0.82 3.98
N ILE A 487 8.14 -1.89 3.22
CA ILE A 487 6.97 -2.04 2.33
C ILE A 487 6.20 -3.33 2.67
N ALA A 488 4.99 -3.50 2.10
CA ALA A 488 4.22 -4.73 2.32
C ALA A 488 4.77 -5.89 1.47
N VAL A 489 4.47 -7.13 1.86
CA VAL A 489 4.86 -8.33 1.08
C VAL A 489 4.31 -8.26 -0.35
N ASP A 490 3.06 -7.85 -0.53
CA ASP A 490 2.46 -7.69 -1.86
C ASP A 490 3.19 -6.64 -2.71
N ASP A 491 3.67 -5.56 -2.10
CA ASP A 491 4.48 -4.56 -2.80
C ASP A 491 5.83 -5.14 -3.24
N VAL A 492 6.45 -6.00 -2.41
CA VAL A 492 7.68 -6.72 -2.79
C VAL A 492 7.42 -7.60 -4.01
N MET A 493 6.33 -8.36 -4.00
CA MET A 493 6.03 -9.27 -5.12
C MET A 493 5.81 -8.49 -6.43
N ARG A 494 5.06 -7.39 -6.40
CA ARG A 494 4.85 -6.53 -7.57
C ARG A 494 6.11 -5.89 -8.13
N LEU A 495 7.14 -5.66 -7.31
CA LEU A 495 8.43 -5.14 -7.77
C LEU A 495 9.26 -6.20 -8.52
N LEU A 496 8.96 -7.48 -8.28
CA LEU A 496 9.80 -8.60 -8.68
C LEU A 496 9.15 -9.47 -9.77
N GLU A 497 7.86 -9.28 -10.01
CA GLU A 497 7.18 -9.50 -11.30
C GLU A 497 7.76 -8.54 -12.36
#